data_AF-K1R7K1-F1
#
_entry.id   AF-K1R7K1-F1
#
_cell.length_a   1.000
_cell.length_b   1.000
_cell.length_c   1.000
_cell.angle_alpha   90.00
_cell.angle_beta   90.00
_cell.angle_gamma   90.00
#
_symmetry.space_group_name_H-M   'P 1'
#
loop_
_entity.id
_entity.type
_entity.pdbx_description
1 polymer ?
#
loop_
_entity_poly.entity_id
_entity_poly.type
_entity_poly.pdbx_seq_one_letter_code
_entity_poly.pdbx_strand_id
1 'polypeptide(L)'
;MDRIGKGFDTPAPSTADSSLPNPFADRPSTARQHAQAKSQLEAAINDLDKISNMPEGIEESVWQRLCAYRREKIENDLLIKQKALVLAEMDNFYKKRVEEDERLRNEIEGIFDTLNKLHDDRVRFNLNLEVQLMLKQGQVEVDPTNFIQDYKDSALIHRTVVEELNSNIKQLGESKITSMMESKDFRKGIIQLEWEQKRMLMQMEDFQNKMKDIQFMKVTREIQLYLSNEDYEGKKSEEIGKLEQTILTQLKHHEKNVREKKRIMKDLGKTVKSRDSENSSMDNDLAELNVTVNERRHIDEVNADRRSNTGTEKRYQEIVQRRKLVDLAKAQAQEVAVLRAEVERLRMRTFPALVQVEH
;
A
#
# COMPACT_ATOMS: atom_id res chain seq x y z
N MET A 1 -8.54 -79.00 -75.60
CA MET A 1 -7.48 -77.99 -75.70
C MET A 1 -6.34 -78.45 -74.81
N ASP A 2 -5.34 -79.03 -75.46
CA ASP A 2 -4.09 -79.53 -74.90
C ASP A 2 -3.23 -78.46 -74.24
N ARG A 3 -2.37 -78.91 -73.31
CA ARG A 3 -0.96 -78.48 -73.03
C ARG A 3 -0.62 -79.03 -71.64
N ILE A 4 -0.01 -80.21 -71.45
CA ILE A 4 1.38 -80.65 -71.77
C ILE A 4 2.44 -79.65 -71.31
N GLY A 5 3.36 -80.17 -70.49
CA GLY A 5 4.33 -79.45 -69.68
C GLY A 5 5.54 -78.89 -70.42
N LYS A 6 6.34 -78.15 -69.67
CA LYS A 6 7.71 -77.77 -70.01
C LYS A 6 8.57 -77.89 -68.76
N GLY A 7 9.50 -78.85 -68.79
CA GLY A 7 10.66 -78.89 -67.91
C GLY A 7 11.59 -77.72 -68.20
N PHE A 8 12.30 -77.28 -67.18
CA PHE A 8 13.34 -76.26 -67.28
C PHE A 8 14.69 -76.96 -67.03
N ASP A 9 15.44 -77.15 -68.11
CA ASP A 9 16.86 -77.46 -68.07
C ASP A 9 17.63 -76.16 -67.78
N THR A 10 18.48 -76.17 -66.76
CA THR A 10 19.53 -75.16 -66.58
C THR A 10 20.89 -75.86 -66.43
N PRO A 11 21.95 -75.33 -67.09
CA PRO A 11 23.22 -76.03 -67.26
C PRO A 11 24.12 -75.91 -66.03
N ALA A 12 24.91 -76.95 -65.78
CA ALA A 12 25.91 -77.00 -64.72
C ALA A 12 27.11 -76.07 -65.02
N PRO A 13 27.58 -75.26 -64.06
CA PRO A 13 28.89 -74.62 -64.16
C PRO A 13 29.97 -75.57 -63.61
N SER A 14 30.86 -75.99 -64.50
CA SER A 14 32.14 -76.63 -64.19
C SER A 14 33.20 -75.54 -63.94
N THR A 15 33.54 -75.31 -62.67
CA THR A 15 34.86 -74.82 -62.25
C THR A 15 35.10 -75.28 -60.81
N ALA A 16 35.88 -76.34 -60.66
CA ALA A 16 36.34 -76.84 -59.37
C ALA A 16 37.43 -75.92 -58.82
N ASP A 17 37.11 -75.13 -57.79
CA ASP A 17 38.09 -74.55 -56.89
C ASP A 17 38.71 -75.67 -56.06
N SER A 18 39.96 -76.03 -56.35
CA SER A 18 40.70 -77.10 -55.68
C SER A 18 41.18 -76.74 -54.26
N SER A 19 40.58 -75.75 -53.61
CA SER A 19 40.92 -75.28 -52.26
C SER A 19 39.75 -75.36 -51.25
N LEU A 20 38.58 -75.85 -51.66
CA LEU A 20 37.45 -76.10 -50.76
C LEU A 20 37.43 -77.56 -50.28
N PRO A 21 37.44 -77.83 -48.95
CA PRO A 21 37.37 -79.21 -48.44
C PRO A 21 36.07 -79.88 -48.88
N ASN A 22 36.17 -81.02 -49.55
CA ASN A 22 35.03 -81.79 -50.04
C ASN A 22 34.09 -82.16 -48.87
N PRO A 23 32.83 -81.65 -48.83
CA PRO A 23 31.89 -81.96 -47.75
C PRO A 23 31.43 -83.42 -47.74
N PHE A 24 31.72 -84.18 -48.80
CA PHE A 24 31.40 -85.61 -48.95
C PHE A 24 32.62 -86.54 -48.85
N ALA A 25 33.79 -86.04 -48.48
CA ALA A 25 34.91 -86.92 -48.17
C ALA A 25 34.58 -87.76 -46.92
N ASP A 26 34.96 -89.04 -46.92
CA ASP A 26 34.83 -89.93 -45.75
C ASP A 26 35.55 -89.30 -44.56
N ARG A 27 34.78 -88.61 -43.72
CA ARG A 27 35.28 -88.10 -42.44
C ARG A 27 35.61 -89.32 -41.60
N PRO A 28 36.85 -89.46 -41.08
CA PRO A 28 37.15 -90.56 -40.19
C PRO A 28 36.15 -90.51 -39.03
N SER A 29 35.47 -91.64 -38.77
CA SER A 29 34.49 -91.78 -37.69
C SER A 29 35.03 -91.14 -36.40
N THR A 30 34.18 -90.50 -35.61
CA THR A 30 34.54 -89.88 -34.32
C THR A 30 35.35 -90.87 -33.46
N ALA A 31 35.03 -92.17 -33.52
CA ALA A 31 35.80 -93.23 -32.87
C ALA A 31 37.24 -93.37 -33.41
N ARG A 32 37.45 -93.27 -34.73
CA ARG A 32 38.78 -93.31 -35.38
C ARG A 32 39.60 -92.07 -35.06
N GLN A 33 38.97 -90.89 -34.98
CA GLN A 33 39.62 -89.65 -34.58
C GLN A 33 40.05 -89.70 -33.10
N HIS A 34 39.20 -90.19 -32.20
CA HIS A 34 39.57 -90.39 -30.80
C HIS A 34 40.70 -91.40 -30.62
N ALA A 35 40.69 -92.51 -31.40
CA ALA A 35 41.76 -93.50 -31.36
C ALA A 35 43.10 -92.93 -31.85
N GLN A 36 43.09 -92.13 -32.92
CA GLN A 36 44.29 -91.43 -33.41
C GLN A 36 44.80 -90.40 -32.41
N ALA A 37 43.92 -89.60 -31.81
CA ALA A 37 44.30 -88.61 -30.78
C ALA A 37 44.89 -89.28 -29.53
N LYS A 38 44.32 -90.43 -29.11
CA LYS A 38 44.87 -91.23 -28.00
C LYS A 38 46.27 -91.76 -28.33
N SER A 39 46.46 -92.31 -29.53
CA SER A 39 47.77 -92.82 -29.98
C SER A 39 48.82 -91.70 -30.09
N GLN A 40 48.44 -90.52 -30.59
CA GLN A 40 49.33 -89.36 -30.64
C GLN A 40 49.72 -88.86 -29.25
N LEU A 41 48.78 -88.86 -28.30
CA LEU A 41 49.04 -88.50 -26.91
C LEU A 41 49.98 -89.49 -26.24
N GLU A 42 49.78 -90.79 -26.42
CA GLU A 42 50.67 -91.84 -25.90
C GLU A 42 52.10 -91.70 -26.47
N ALA A 43 52.22 -91.40 -27.78
CA ALA A 43 53.52 -91.15 -28.40
C ALA A 43 54.22 -89.92 -27.80
N ALA A 44 53.50 -88.83 -27.55
CA ALA A 44 54.04 -87.62 -26.93
C ALA A 44 54.49 -87.86 -25.48
N ILE A 45 53.74 -88.65 -24.70
CA ILE A 45 54.11 -89.03 -23.33
C ILE A 45 55.38 -89.90 -23.34
N ASN A 46 55.47 -90.86 -24.27
CA ASN A 46 56.65 -91.70 -24.40
C ASN A 46 57.90 -90.91 -24.82
N ASP A 47 57.74 -89.86 -25.63
CA ASP A 47 58.83 -88.95 -25.99
C ASP A 47 59.31 -88.13 -24.78
N LEU A 48 58.38 -87.59 -23.98
CA LEU A 48 58.68 -86.83 -22.76
C LEU A 48 59.40 -87.66 -21.69
N ASP A 49 59.08 -88.95 -21.58
CA ASP A 49 59.64 -89.85 -20.58
C ASP A 49 61.03 -90.41 -20.95
N LYS A 50 61.59 -90.04 -22.12
CA LYS A 50 62.96 -90.44 -22.52
C LYS A 50 64.01 -89.96 -21.51
N ILE A 51 65.02 -90.78 -21.27
CA ILE A 51 66.14 -90.48 -20.36
C ILE A 51 66.90 -89.21 -20.81
N SER A 52 66.91 -88.90 -22.11
CA SER A 52 67.50 -87.67 -22.66
C SER A 52 66.87 -86.38 -22.13
N ASN A 53 65.64 -86.44 -21.61
CA ASN A 53 64.91 -85.29 -21.09
C ASN A 53 65.05 -85.16 -19.56
N MET A 54 65.84 -86.03 -18.93
CA MET A 54 66.10 -86.00 -17.49
C MET A 54 67.04 -84.82 -17.15
N PRO A 55 66.66 -83.93 -16.23
CA PRO A 55 67.52 -82.82 -15.80
C PRO A 55 68.81 -83.30 -15.12
N GLU A 56 69.90 -82.54 -15.29
CA GLU A 56 71.18 -82.84 -14.66
C GLU A 56 71.09 -82.77 -13.12
N GLY A 57 71.65 -83.78 -12.44
CA GLY A 57 71.68 -83.86 -10.97
C GLY A 57 70.55 -84.65 -10.31
N ILE A 58 69.61 -85.23 -11.08
CA ILE A 58 68.54 -86.08 -10.57
C ILE A 58 68.90 -87.56 -10.68
N GLU A 59 68.60 -88.34 -9.64
CA GLU A 59 68.75 -89.80 -9.65
C GLU A 59 67.68 -90.47 -10.53
N GLU A 60 68.08 -91.49 -11.30
CA GLU A 60 67.18 -92.20 -12.21
C GLU A 60 65.92 -92.76 -11.52
N SER A 61 66.05 -93.23 -10.28
CA SER A 61 64.92 -93.75 -9.48
C SER A 61 63.86 -92.68 -9.18
N VAL A 62 64.27 -91.42 -9.04
CA VAL A 62 63.39 -90.27 -8.84
C VAL A 62 62.76 -89.86 -10.17
N TRP A 63 63.50 -89.90 -11.29
CA TRP A 63 62.97 -89.64 -12.63
C TRP A 63 61.91 -90.66 -13.05
N GLN A 64 62.14 -91.96 -12.85
CA GLN A 64 61.17 -93.02 -13.14
C GLN A 64 59.87 -92.84 -12.34
N ARG A 65 59.99 -92.45 -11.06
CA ARG A 65 58.83 -92.15 -10.21
C ARG A 65 58.05 -90.93 -10.70
N LEU A 66 58.76 -89.87 -11.14
CA LEU A 66 58.14 -88.69 -11.74
C LEU A 66 57.39 -89.03 -13.03
N CYS A 67 57.98 -89.84 -13.92
CA CYS A 67 57.32 -90.30 -15.15
C CYS A 67 56.06 -91.13 -14.84
N ALA A 68 56.11 -92.01 -13.84
CA ALA A 68 54.94 -92.76 -13.39
C ALA A 68 53.81 -91.83 -12.88
N TYR A 69 54.13 -90.89 -11.99
CA TYR A 69 53.15 -89.90 -11.50
C TYR A 69 52.62 -88.98 -12.61
N ARG A 70 53.45 -88.62 -13.60
CA ARG A 70 53.01 -87.83 -14.77
C ARG A 70 51.96 -88.60 -15.57
N ARG A 71 52.19 -89.88 -15.84
CA ARG A 71 51.23 -90.73 -16.57
C ARG A 71 49.92 -90.87 -15.80
N GLU A 72 50.00 -91.17 -14.50
CA GLU A 72 48.82 -91.26 -13.63
C GLU A 72 48.04 -89.95 -13.59
N LYS A 73 48.74 -88.80 -13.49
CA LYS A 73 48.11 -87.49 -13.53
C LYS A 73 47.40 -87.23 -14.87
N ILE A 74 48.05 -87.53 -15.99
CA ILE A 74 47.45 -87.34 -17.32
C ILE A 74 46.22 -88.24 -17.50
N GLU A 75 46.28 -89.50 -17.05
CA GLU A 75 45.13 -90.41 -17.09
C GLU A 75 43.96 -89.88 -16.26
N ASN A 76 44.23 -89.43 -15.03
CA ASN A 76 43.22 -88.81 -14.17
C ASN A 76 42.65 -87.53 -14.79
N ASP A 77 43.47 -86.66 -15.37
CA ASP A 77 43.02 -85.43 -16.04
C ASP A 77 42.13 -85.75 -17.26
N LEU A 78 42.45 -86.80 -18.04
CA LEU A 78 41.60 -87.27 -19.15
C LEU A 78 40.27 -87.84 -18.65
N LEU A 79 40.30 -88.64 -17.59
CA LEU A 79 39.09 -89.20 -16.99
C LEU A 79 38.19 -88.08 -16.46
N ILE A 80 38.76 -87.08 -15.77
CA ILE A 80 38.04 -85.89 -15.29
C ILE A 80 37.40 -85.17 -16.48
N LYS A 81 38.13 -84.94 -17.57
CA LYS A 81 37.58 -84.30 -18.79
C LYS A 81 36.42 -85.09 -19.40
N GLN A 82 36.54 -86.42 -19.47
CA GLN A 82 35.47 -87.26 -20.00
C GLN A 82 34.23 -87.21 -19.11
N LYS A 83 34.40 -87.30 -17.78
CA LYS A 83 33.29 -87.18 -16.83
C LYS A 83 32.66 -85.79 -16.85
N ALA A 84 33.45 -84.74 -17.00
CA ALA A 84 32.96 -83.37 -17.14
C ALA A 84 32.13 -83.18 -18.42
N LEU A 85 32.52 -83.81 -19.53
CA LEU A 85 31.74 -83.78 -20.78
C LEU A 85 30.38 -84.48 -20.59
N VAL A 86 30.37 -85.68 -20.02
CA VAL A 86 29.11 -86.40 -19.73
C VAL A 86 28.22 -85.60 -18.78
N LEU A 87 28.81 -84.99 -17.74
CA LEU A 87 28.07 -84.12 -16.82
C LEU A 87 27.46 -82.92 -17.57
N ALA A 88 28.22 -82.27 -18.46
CA ALA A 88 27.72 -81.15 -19.25
C ALA A 88 26.57 -81.56 -20.19
N GLU A 89 26.62 -82.74 -20.79
CA GLU A 89 25.52 -83.29 -21.58
C GLU A 89 24.28 -83.55 -20.72
N MET A 90 24.46 -84.16 -19.55
CA MET A 90 23.38 -84.41 -18.59
C MET A 90 22.76 -83.10 -18.07
N ASP A 91 23.57 -82.10 -17.75
CA ASP A 91 23.12 -80.78 -17.29
C ASP A 91 22.34 -80.05 -18.39
N ASN A 92 22.80 -80.12 -19.64
CA ASN A 92 22.08 -79.52 -20.76
C ASN A 92 20.73 -80.21 -21.00
N PHE A 93 20.70 -81.54 -20.92
CA PHE A 93 19.45 -82.30 -21.01
C PHE A 93 18.51 -81.95 -19.86
N TYR A 94 19.01 -81.88 -18.63
CA TYR A 94 18.24 -81.50 -17.45
C TYR A 94 17.65 -80.10 -17.59
N LYS A 95 18.46 -79.11 -17.99
CA LYS A 95 17.99 -77.74 -18.26
C LYS A 95 16.85 -77.71 -19.28
N LYS A 96 17.02 -78.42 -20.40
CA LYS A 96 15.96 -78.53 -21.42
C LYS A 96 14.68 -79.15 -20.85
N ARG A 97 14.77 -80.17 -19.98
CA ARG A 97 13.59 -80.77 -19.33
C ARG A 97 12.91 -79.78 -18.37
N VAL A 98 13.69 -79.02 -17.60
CA VAL A 98 13.16 -78.00 -16.68
C VAL A 98 12.44 -76.90 -17.46
N GLU A 99 13.03 -76.37 -18.52
CA GLU A 99 12.40 -75.35 -19.36
C GLU A 99 11.09 -75.85 -20.00
N GLU A 100 11.05 -77.10 -20.46
CA GLU A 100 9.82 -77.70 -20.99
C GLU A 100 8.74 -77.88 -19.91
N ASP A 101 9.12 -78.28 -18.69
CA ASP A 101 8.20 -78.41 -17.55
C ASP A 101 7.63 -77.05 -17.12
N GLU A 102 8.48 -76.02 -17.02
CA GLU A 102 8.03 -74.65 -16.73
C GLU A 102 7.08 -74.12 -17.81
N ARG A 103 7.39 -74.36 -19.09
CA ARG A 103 6.51 -73.97 -20.20
C ARG A 103 5.13 -74.64 -20.07
N LEU A 104 5.09 -75.95 -19.78
CA LEU A 104 3.84 -76.68 -19.62
C LEU A 104 3.06 -76.21 -18.39
N ARG A 105 3.74 -75.91 -17.27
CA ARG A 105 3.08 -75.35 -16.08
C ARG A 105 2.42 -74.00 -16.38
N ASN A 106 3.12 -73.11 -17.08
CA ASN A 106 2.57 -71.81 -17.48
C ASN A 106 1.38 -71.95 -18.43
N GLU A 107 1.42 -72.93 -19.34
CA GLU A 107 0.29 -73.23 -20.23
C GLU A 107 -0.92 -73.76 -19.44
N ILE A 108 -0.70 -74.66 -18.49
CA ILE A 108 -1.74 -75.18 -17.59
C ILE A 108 -2.38 -74.04 -16.79
N GLU A 109 -1.58 -73.14 -16.22
CA GLU A 109 -2.06 -71.98 -15.47
C GLU A 109 -2.88 -71.04 -16.37
N GLY A 110 -2.38 -70.73 -17.57
CA GLY A 110 -3.11 -69.93 -18.55
C GLY A 110 -4.44 -70.55 -18.95
N ILE A 111 -4.49 -71.87 -19.17
CA ILE A 111 -5.73 -72.60 -19.44
C ILE A 111 -6.68 -72.49 -18.24
N PHE A 112 -6.19 -72.65 -17.02
CA PHE A 112 -7.01 -72.55 -15.81
C PHE A 112 -7.64 -71.16 -15.65
N ASP A 113 -6.88 -70.09 -15.91
CA ASP A 113 -7.39 -68.72 -15.92
C ASP A 113 -8.49 -68.51 -16.98
N THR A 114 -8.29 -69.04 -18.19
CA THR A 114 -9.32 -68.95 -19.23
C THR A 114 -10.58 -69.72 -18.85
N LEU A 115 -10.43 -70.88 -18.20
CA LEU A 115 -11.55 -71.69 -17.75
C LEU A 115 -12.35 -70.97 -16.65
N ASN A 116 -11.67 -70.33 -15.70
CA ASN A 116 -12.31 -69.52 -14.65
C ASN A 116 -13.06 -68.33 -15.26
N LYS A 117 -12.44 -67.60 -16.20
CA LYS A 117 -13.13 -66.50 -16.91
C LYS A 117 -14.39 -66.98 -17.64
N LEU A 118 -14.29 -68.10 -18.37
CA LEU A 118 -15.45 -68.69 -19.05
C LEU A 118 -16.51 -69.17 -18.05
N HIS A 119 -16.12 -69.66 -16.89
CA HIS A 119 -17.05 -70.02 -15.82
C HIS A 119 -17.78 -68.78 -15.30
N ASP A 120 -17.06 -67.71 -14.98
CA ASP A 120 -17.62 -66.45 -14.52
C ASP A 120 -18.54 -65.83 -15.58
N ASP A 121 -18.15 -65.82 -16.84
CA ASP A 121 -18.95 -65.31 -17.95
C ASP A 121 -20.21 -66.16 -18.14
N ARG A 122 -20.10 -67.49 -18.04
CA ARG A 122 -21.25 -68.39 -18.06
C ARG A 122 -22.20 -68.10 -16.90
N VAL A 123 -21.67 -67.94 -15.68
CA VAL A 123 -22.49 -67.64 -14.50
C VAL A 123 -23.18 -66.28 -14.68
N ARG A 124 -22.43 -65.26 -15.09
CA ARG A 124 -22.97 -63.93 -15.42
C ARG A 124 -24.07 -64.04 -16.45
N PHE A 125 -23.86 -64.74 -17.56
CA PHE A 125 -24.87 -64.89 -18.61
C PHE A 125 -26.13 -65.63 -18.13
N ASN A 126 -25.97 -66.72 -17.37
CA ASN A 126 -27.11 -67.48 -16.84
C ASN A 126 -27.89 -66.72 -15.76
N LEU A 127 -27.22 -65.83 -15.02
CA LEU A 127 -27.81 -65.01 -13.97
C LEU A 127 -28.11 -63.58 -14.44
N ASN A 128 -27.87 -63.26 -15.71
CA ASN A 128 -28.14 -61.94 -16.28
C ASN A 128 -29.65 -61.81 -16.51
N LEU A 129 -30.35 -61.51 -15.43
CA LEU A 129 -31.77 -61.23 -15.45
C LEU A 129 -31.95 -59.75 -15.74
N GLU A 130 -32.66 -59.44 -16.83
CA GLU A 130 -33.12 -58.08 -17.08
C GLU A 130 -34.22 -57.74 -16.08
N VAL A 131 -33.90 -56.88 -15.12
CA VAL A 131 -34.86 -56.36 -14.13
C VAL A 131 -35.20 -54.93 -14.49
N GLN A 132 -36.47 -54.68 -14.81
CA GLN A 132 -36.96 -53.33 -15.02
C GLN A 132 -37.22 -52.65 -13.67
N LEU A 133 -36.54 -51.52 -13.43
CA LEU A 133 -36.72 -50.70 -12.23
C LEU A 133 -37.44 -49.40 -12.59
N MET A 134 -38.51 -49.11 -11.87
CA MET A 134 -39.26 -47.86 -12.03
C MET A 134 -38.77 -46.84 -11.00
N LEU A 135 -37.90 -45.94 -11.42
CA LEU A 135 -37.32 -44.88 -10.58
C LEU A 135 -37.99 -43.53 -10.85
N LYS A 136 -38.05 -42.66 -9.85
CA LYS A 136 -38.60 -41.30 -10.01
C LYS A 136 -37.56 -40.37 -10.65
N GLN A 137 -38.04 -39.35 -11.36
CA GLN A 137 -37.19 -38.27 -11.86
C GLN A 137 -36.42 -37.62 -10.70
N GLY A 138 -35.09 -37.52 -10.83
CA GLY A 138 -34.18 -37.07 -9.77
C GLY A 138 -33.49 -38.19 -8.97
N GLN A 139 -33.86 -39.47 -9.19
CA GLN A 139 -33.10 -40.64 -8.70
C GLN A 139 -32.18 -41.24 -9.76
N VAL A 140 -32.28 -40.74 -10.98
CA VAL A 140 -31.45 -41.09 -12.13
C VAL A 140 -30.68 -39.82 -12.49
N GLU A 141 -29.36 -39.85 -12.33
CA GLU A 141 -28.46 -38.73 -12.63
C GLU A 141 -27.91 -38.79 -14.07
N VAL A 142 -28.45 -39.68 -14.91
CA VAL A 142 -28.07 -39.80 -16.31
C VAL A 142 -28.88 -38.82 -17.16
N ASP A 143 -28.20 -38.06 -18.00
CA ASP A 143 -28.84 -37.10 -18.90
C ASP A 143 -29.77 -37.81 -19.90
N PRO A 144 -31.05 -37.39 -20.03
CA PRO A 144 -32.04 -38.06 -20.87
C PRO A 144 -31.93 -37.72 -22.37
N THR A 145 -30.76 -37.29 -22.85
CA THR A 145 -30.58 -36.63 -24.16
C THR A 145 -30.93 -37.51 -25.36
N ASN A 146 -30.89 -38.83 -25.19
CA ASN A 146 -31.18 -39.79 -26.26
C ASN A 146 -32.56 -40.44 -26.09
N PHE A 147 -33.23 -40.71 -27.22
CA PHE A 147 -34.50 -41.45 -27.27
C PHE A 147 -34.38 -42.85 -26.65
N ILE A 148 -33.23 -43.50 -26.82
CA ILE A 148 -32.84 -44.71 -26.10
C ILE A 148 -31.75 -44.29 -25.11
N GLN A 149 -32.05 -44.40 -23.83
CA GLN A 149 -31.12 -44.06 -22.77
C GLN A 149 -30.06 -45.15 -22.66
N ASP A 150 -28.78 -44.76 -22.76
CA ASP A 150 -27.65 -45.68 -22.56
C ASP A 150 -27.23 -45.62 -21.10
N TYR A 151 -27.27 -46.76 -20.43
CA TYR A 151 -26.95 -46.92 -19.01
C TYR A 151 -25.63 -47.67 -18.78
N LYS A 152 -24.84 -47.94 -19.83
CA LYS A 152 -23.57 -48.68 -19.71
C LYS A 152 -22.59 -48.07 -18.72
N ASP A 153 -22.53 -46.74 -18.66
CA ASP A 153 -21.64 -45.99 -17.76
C ASP A 153 -22.33 -45.58 -16.44
N SER A 154 -23.46 -46.21 -16.11
CA SER A 154 -24.22 -45.92 -14.89
C SER A 154 -24.13 -47.06 -13.88
N ALA A 155 -24.16 -46.70 -12.59
CA ALA A 155 -24.14 -47.66 -11.50
C ALA A 155 -25.40 -47.53 -10.64
N LEU A 156 -25.99 -48.66 -10.25
CA LEU A 156 -27.10 -48.68 -9.30
C LEU A 156 -26.55 -48.65 -7.87
N ILE A 157 -26.77 -47.53 -7.18
CA ILE A 157 -26.28 -47.32 -5.81
C ILE A 157 -27.44 -47.45 -4.83
N HIS A 158 -27.23 -48.15 -3.72
CA HIS A 158 -28.22 -48.25 -2.66
C HIS A 158 -28.44 -46.90 -1.99
N ARG A 159 -29.71 -46.52 -1.78
CA ARG A 159 -30.13 -45.22 -1.22
C ARG A 159 -29.42 -44.88 0.10
N THR A 160 -29.19 -45.86 0.97
CA THR A 160 -28.53 -45.65 2.27
C THR A 160 -27.14 -45.03 2.12
N VAL A 161 -26.38 -45.41 1.10
CA VAL A 161 -25.02 -44.87 0.88
C VAL A 161 -25.09 -43.36 0.61
N VAL A 162 -26.06 -42.94 -0.20
CA VAL A 162 -26.29 -41.52 -0.53
C VAL A 162 -26.80 -40.76 0.68
N GLU A 163 -27.71 -41.34 1.46
CA GLU A 163 -28.23 -40.72 2.68
C GLU A 163 -27.17 -40.58 3.77
N GLU A 164 -26.32 -41.59 3.96
CA GLU A 164 -25.19 -41.56 4.88
C GLU A 164 -24.17 -40.50 4.46
N LEU A 165 -23.81 -40.45 3.18
CA LEU A 165 -22.93 -39.41 2.65
C LEU A 165 -23.52 -38.02 2.87
N ASN A 166 -24.81 -37.82 2.60
CA ASN A 166 -25.49 -36.55 2.83
C ASN A 166 -25.52 -36.17 4.32
N SER A 167 -25.69 -37.14 5.21
CA SER A 167 -25.60 -36.93 6.65
C SER A 167 -24.20 -36.48 7.05
N ASN A 168 -23.16 -37.15 6.54
CA ASN A 168 -21.76 -36.81 6.78
C ASN A 168 -21.42 -35.41 6.26
N ILE A 169 -21.90 -35.06 5.06
CA ILE A 169 -21.73 -33.71 4.48
C ILE A 169 -22.36 -32.66 5.39
N LYS A 170 -23.57 -32.89 5.91
CA LYS A 170 -24.23 -31.97 6.85
C LYS A 170 -23.46 -31.82 8.14
N GLN A 171 -22.98 -32.93 8.72
CA GLN A 171 -22.20 -32.92 9.96
C GLN A 171 -20.88 -32.17 9.78
N LEU A 172 -20.17 -32.38 8.67
CA LEU A 172 -18.95 -31.63 8.35
C LEU A 172 -19.24 -30.15 8.12
N GLY A 173 -20.37 -29.82 7.48
CA GLY A 173 -20.84 -28.44 7.32
C GLY A 173 -21.10 -27.75 8.66
N GLU A 174 -21.78 -28.43 9.58
CA GLU A 174 -22.05 -27.93 10.93
C GLU A 174 -20.75 -27.74 11.72
N SER A 175 -19.85 -28.73 11.70
CA SER A 175 -18.54 -28.61 12.33
C SER A 175 -17.74 -27.41 11.81
N LYS A 176 -17.76 -27.17 10.49
CA LYS A 176 -17.11 -26.01 9.88
C LYS A 176 -17.70 -24.70 10.37
N ILE A 177 -19.03 -24.61 10.47
CA ILE A 177 -19.72 -23.42 10.96
C ILE A 177 -19.34 -23.16 12.43
N THR A 178 -19.31 -24.20 13.26
CA THR A 178 -18.89 -24.10 14.67
C THR A 178 -17.46 -23.57 14.78
N SER A 179 -16.50 -24.14 14.04
CA SER A 179 -15.12 -23.64 14.03
C SER A 179 -14.99 -22.21 13.51
N MET A 180 -15.81 -21.81 12.53
CA MET A 180 -15.89 -20.43 12.06
C MET A 180 -16.43 -19.48 13.14
N MET A 181 -17.44 -19.93 13.91
CA MET A 181 -18.02 -19.15 15.00
C MET A 181 -17.01 -18.96 16.13
N GLU A 182 -16.32 -20.02 16.55
CA GLU A 182 -15.24 -19.97 17.53
C GLU A 182 -14.13 -19.01 17.08
N SER A 183 -13.72 -19.07 15.81
CA SER A 183 -12.70 -18.16 15.26
C SER A 183 -13.15 -16.69 15.28
N LYS A 184 -14.44 -16.43 14.98
CA LYS A 184 -15.04 -15.09 15.04
C LYS A 184 -15.10 -14.57 16.48
N ASP A 185 -15.52 -15.41 17.43
CA ASP A 185 -15.61 -15.03 18.85
C ASP A 185 -14.22 -14.84 19.48
N PHE A 186 -13.23 -15.65 19.07
CA PHE A 186 -11.83 -15.45 19.45
C PHE A 186 -11.30 -14.08 19.01
N ARG A 187 -11.53 -13.69 17.74
CA ARG A 187 -11.16 -12.35 17.25
C ARG A 187 -11.87 -11.23 18.00
N LYS A 188 -13.15 -11.41 18.32
CA LYS A 188 -13.90 -10.45 19.15
C LYS A 188 -13.26 -10.31 20.54
N GLY A 189 -12.84 -11.44 21.15
CA GLY A 189 -12.12 -11.45 22.42
C GLY A 189 -10.80 -10.69 22.37
N ILE A 190 -10.01 -10.85 21.30
CA ILE A 190 -8.77 -10.08 21.10
C ILE A 190 -9.05 -8.58 21.06
N ILE A 191 -10.02 -8.13 20.23
CA ILE A 191 -10.37 -6.71 20.11
C ILE A 191 -10.83 -6.14 21.45
N GLN A 192 -11.59 -6.90 22.23
CA GLN A 192 -12.01 -6.49 23.57
C GLN A 192 -10.81 -6.33 24.52
N LEU A 193 -9.88 -7.30 24.51
CA LEU A 193 -8.66 -7.24 25.34
C LEU A 193 -7.76 -6.07 24.94
N GLU A 194 -7.58 -5.80 23.66
CA GLU A 194 -6.83 -4.64 23.16
C GLU A 194 -7.45 -3.33 23.62
N TRP A 195 -8.79 -3.22 23.58
CA TRP A 195 -9.50 -2.06 24.10
C TRP A 195 -9.31 -1.91 25.62
N GLU A 196 -9.41 -3.00 26.38
CA GLU A 196 -9.20 -2.99 27.83
C GLU A 196 -7.76 -2.58 28.19
N GLN A 197 -6.77 -3.09 27.46
CA GLN A 197 -5.36 -2.69 27.59
C GLN A 197 -5.21 -1.19 27.34
N LYS A 198 -5.78 -0.67 26.24
CA LYS A 198 -5.69 0.76 25.91
C LYS A 198 -6.35 1.63 26.99
N ARG A 199 -7.50 1.20 27.51
CA ARG A 199 -8.17 1.88 28.63
C ARG A 199 -7.28 1.90 29.87
N MET A 200 -6.67 0.78 30.23
CA MET A 200 -5.77 0.70 31.40
C MET A 200 -4.53 1.58 31.23
N LEU A 201 -3.97 1.64 30.02
CA LEU A 201 -2.83 2.54 29.72
C LEU A 201 -3.21 4.02 29.87
N MET A 202 -4.39 4.44 29.38
CA MET A 202 -4.87 5.81 29.58
C MET A 202 -5.08 6.12 31.07
N GLN A 203 -5.67 5.19 31.84
CA GLN A 203 -5.84 5.35 33.28
C GLN A 203 -4.50 5.46 34.01
N MET A 204 -3.51 4.66 33.59
CA MET A 204 -2.15 4.74 34.14
C MET A 204 -1.53 6.12 33.86
N GLU A 205 -1.68 6.65 32.64
CA GLU A 205 -1.21 7.98 32.28
C GLU A 205 -1.91 9.08 33.09
N ASP A 206 -3.24 9.00 33.25
CA ASP A 206 -4.02 9.91 34.10
C ASP A 206 -3.51 9.90 35.55
N PHE A 207 -3.22 8.72 36.11
CA PHE A 207 -2.66 8.62 37.46
C PHE A 207 -1.24 9.19 37.54
N GLN A 208 -0.40 8.97 36.54
CA GLN A 208 0.93 9.58 36.48
C GLN A 208 0.85 11.10 36.40
N ASN A 209 -0.10 11.65 35.63
CA ASN A 209 -0.33 13.09 35.53
C ASN A 209 -0.83 13.66 36.86
N LYS A 210 -1.84 13.03 37.49
CA LYS A 210 -2.29 13.41 38.84
C LYS A 210 -1.16 13.36 39.88
N MET A 211 -0.30 12.35 39.81
CA MET A 211 0.86 12.25 40.68
C MET A 211 1.82 13.43 40.46
N LYS A 212 2.13 13.77 39.20
CA LYS A 212 2.96 14.95 38.87
C LYS A 212 2.30 16.24 39.34
N ASP A 213 1.00 16.40 39.14
CA ASP A 213 0.25 17.59 39.57
C ASP A 213 0.35 17.77 41.08
N ILE A 214 0.19 16.69 41.86
CA ILE A 214 0.36 16.71 43.32
C ILE A 214 1.83 17.02 43.68
N GLN A 215 2.79 16.37 43.03
CA GLN A 215 4.21 16.52 43.34
C GLN A 215 4.74 17.93 43.02
N PHE A 216 4.29 18.53 41.92
CA PHE A 216 4.68 19.86 41.48
C PHE A 216 3.70 20.96 41.87
N MET A 217 2.67 20.63 42.67
CA MET A 217 1.72 21.61 43.18
C MET A 217 2.47 22.66 44.00
N LYS A 218 2.47 23.89 43.50
CA LYS A 218 3.04 25.01 44.25
C LYS A 218 2.06 25.40 45.35
N VAL A 219 2.52 25.30 46.59
CA VAL A 219 1.76 25.78 47.74
C VAL A 219 1.72 27.31 47.67
N THR A 220 0.58 27.86 47.24
CA THR A 220 0.35 29.31 47.16
C THR A 220 -0.01 29.88 48.53
N ARG A 221 0.09 31.19 48.69
CA ARG A 221 -0.26 31.89 49.93
C ARG A 221 -1.74 31.67 50.32
N GLU A 222 -2.63 31.55 49.34
CA GLU A 222 -4.05 31.25 49.58
C GLU A 222 -4.26 29.83 50.13
N ILE A 223 -3.55 28.83 49.59
CA ILE A 223 -3.58 27.45 50.10
C ILE A 223 -3.01 27.39 51.52
N GLN A 224 -1.93 28.11 51.81
CA GLN A 224 -1.41 28.22 53.19
C GLN A 224 -2.44 28.86 54.13
N LEU A 225 -3.12 29.92 53.69
CA LEU A 225 -4.16 30.59 54.47
C LEU A 225 -5.36 29.65 54.73
N TYR A 226 -5.72 28.83 53.75
CA TYR A 226 -6.75 27.78 53.88
C TYR A 226 -6.33 26.68 54.87
N LEU A 227 -5.10 26.17 54.76
CA LEU A 227 -4.59 25.11 55.63
C LEU A 227 -4.32 25.57 57.07
N SER A 228 -4.08 26.87 57.31
CA SER A 228 -3.73 27.42 58.62
C SER A 228 -4.91 27.99 59.41
N ASN A 229 -6.05 28.27 58.77
CA ASN A 229 -7.24 28.80 59.46
C ASN A 229 -8.36 27.76 59.39
N GLU A 230 -8.89 27.35 60.55
CA GLU A 230 -10.01 26.40 60.63
C GLU A 230 -11.31 26.95 60.00
N ASP A 231 -11.48 28.28 60.00
CA ASP A 231 -12.62 28.98 59.38
C ASP A 231 -12.16 29.91 58.23
N TYR A 232 -11.64 29.31 57.16
CA TYR A 232 -11.22 30.04 55.96
C TYR A 232 -12.40 30.74 55.26
N GLU A 233 -13.55 30.06 55.18
CA GLU A 233 -14.75 30.60 54.54
C GLU A 233 -15.29 31.82 55.30
N GLY A 234 -15.33 31.78 56.64
CA GLY A 234 -15.70 32.93 57.46
C GLY A 234 -14.76 34.12 57.25
N LYS A 235 -13.44 33.89 57.21
CA LYS A 235 -12.45 34.95 56.96
C LYS A 235 -12.58 35.58 55.57
N LYS A 236 -12.83 34.75 54.54
CA LYS A 236 -13.04 35.22 53.16
C LYS A 236 -14.34 35.99 53.03
N SER A 237 -15.40 35.53 53.68
CA SER A 237 -16.68 36.25 53.76
C SER A 237 -16.54 37.60 54.47
N GLU A 238 -15.76 37.67 55.55
CA GLU A 238 -15.46 38.94 56.25
C GLU A 238 -14.65 39.90 55.37
N GLU A 239 -13.66 39.41 54.63
CA GLU A 239 -12.87 40.21 53.69
C GLU A 239 -13.73 40.72 52.52
N ILE A 240 -14.59 39.87 51.96
CA ILE A 240 -15.58 40.26 50.95
C ILE A 240 -16.52 41.34 51.51
N GLY A 241 -17.07 41.14 52.71
CA GLY A 241 -17.95 42.12 53.35
C GLY A 241 -17.28 43.47 53.59
N LYS A 242 -16.00 43.48 54.00
CA LYS A 242 -15.20 44.71 54.14
C LYS A 242 -14.99 45.42 52.80
N LEU A 243 -14.70 44.67 51.73
CA LEU A 243 -14.53 45.22 50.39
C LEU A 243 -15.85 45.79 49.85
N GLU A 244 -16.96 45.07 50.02
CA GLU A 244 -18.30 45.55 49.63
C GLU A 244 -18.68 46.83 50.38
N GLN A 245 -18.43 46.88 51.69
CA GLN A 245 -18.67 48.08 52.48
C GLN A 245 -17.79 49.26 52.02
N THR A 246 -16.54 48.99 51.66
CA THR A 246 -15.61 49.99 51.11
C THR A 246 -16.10 50.51 49.77
N ILE A 247 -16.56 49.64 48.87
CA ILE A 247 -17.13 50.03 47.58
C ILE A 247 -18.37 50.91 47.78
N LEU A 248 -19.29 50.53 48.68
CA LEU A 248 -20.49 51.30 48.97
C LEU A 248 -20.17 52.70 49.53
N THR A 249 -19.18 52.81 50.42
CA THR A 249 -18.76 54.12 50.96
C THR A 249 -18.11 54.98 49.90
N GLN A 250 -17.26 54.41 49.03
CA GLN A 250 -16.68 55.11 47.90
C GLN A 250 -17.73 55.60 46.89
N LEU A 251 -18.73 54.77 46.57
CA LEU A 251 -19.84 55.16 45.69
C LEU A 251 -20.64 56.32 46.27
N LYS A 252 -21.01 56.27 47.56
CA LYS A 252 -21.72 57.37 48.24
C LYS A 252 -20.89 58.66 48.25
N HIS A 253 -19.58 58.54 48.51
CA HIS A 253 -18.68 59.69 48.48
C HIS A 253 -18.57 60.28 47.08
N HIS A 254 -18.42 59.44 46.06
CA HIS A 254 -18.39 59.85 44.67
C HIS A 254 -19.69 60.56 44.26
N GLU A 255 -20.85 60.00 44.61
CA GLU A 255 -22.15 60.62 44.32
C GLU A 255 -22.31 61.99 45.00
N LYS A 256 -21.85 62.14 46.24
CA LYS A 256 -21.83 63.42 46.94
C LYS A 256 -20.94 64.43 46.21
N ASN A 257 -19.73 64.03 45.82
CA ASN A 257 -18.80 64.90 45.10
C ASN A 257 -19.37 65.31 43.73
N VAL A 258 -19.99 64.39 42.99
CA VAL A 258 -20.65 64.69 41.72
C VAL A 258 -21.78 65.71 41.91
N ARG A 259 -22.62 65.54 42.94
CA ARG A 259 -23.68 66.52 43.27
C ARG A 259 -23.12 67.90 43.61
N GLU A 260 -22.05 67.96 44.39
CA GLU A 260 -21.38 69.20 44.74
C GLU A 260 -20.78 69.89 43.50
N LYS A 261 -20.07 69.16 42.64
CA LYS A 261 -19.53 69.70 41.39
C LYS A 261 -20.63 70.18 40.44
N LYS A 262 -21.75 69.45 40.33
CA LYS A 262 -22.93 69.91 39.56
C LYS A 262 -23.53 71.21 40.12
N ARG A 263 -23.59 71.35 41.45
CA ARG A 263 -24.06 72.60 42.09
C ARG A 263 -23.13 73.77 41.79
N ILE A 264 -21.82 73.58 41.97
CA ILE A 264 -20.81 74.60 41.67
C ILE A 264 -20.88 75.00 40.18
N MET A 265 -21.02 74.04 39.28
CA MET A 265 -21.16 74.31 37.84
C MET A 265 -22.42 75.13 37.53
N LYS A 266 -23.55 74.82 38.19
CA LYS A 266 -24.80 75.59 38.04
C LYS A 266 -24.65 77.01 38.55
N ASP A 267 -24.00 77.20 39.70
CA ASP A 267 -23.81 78.52 40.30
C ASP A 267 -22.83 79.36 39.47
N LEU A 268 -21.70 78.78 39.02
CA LEU A 268 -20.80 79.42 38.05
C LEU A 268 -21.52 79.78 36.75
N GLY A 269 -22.36 78.89 36.21
CA GLY A 269 -23.15 79.17 35.01
C GLY A 269 -24.13 80.33 35.16
N LYS A 270 -24.69 80.55 36.35
CA LYS A 270 -25.49 81.76 36.65
C LYS A 270 -24.62 83.01 36.71
N THR A 271 -23.46 82.93 37.35
CA THR A 271 -22.51 84.05 37.43
C THR A 271 -22.02 84.47 36.05
N VAL A 272 -21.66 83.51 35.19
CA VAL A 272 -21.27 83.77 33.80
C VAL A 272 -22.39 84.50 33.05
N LYS A 273 -23.64 84.00 33.12
CA LYS A 273 -24.79 84.69 32.48
C LYS A 273 -25.02 86.11 32.99
N SER A 274 -24.90 86.33 34.30
CA SER A 274 -25.00 87.67 34.89
C SER A 274 -23.91 88.58 34.34
N ARG A 275 -22.66 88.10 34.32
CA ARG A 275 -21.52 88.86 33.79
C ARG A 275 -21.61 89.11 32.30
N ASP A 276 -22.11 88.17 31.51
CA ASP A 276 -22.36 88.36 30.08
C ASP A 276 -23.43 89.44 29.85
N SER A 277 -24.49 89.47 30.67
CA SER A 277 -25.50 90.53 30.60
C SER A 277 -24.99 91.90 31.04
N GLU A 278 -24.16 91.95 32.10
CA GLU A 278 -23.49 93.17 32.54
C GLU A 278 -22.52 93.69 31.48
N ASN A 279 -21.70 92.80 30.89
CA ASN A 279 -20.79 93.16 29.81
C ASN A 279 -21.55 93.64 28.58
N SER A 280 -22.65 92.99 28.20
CA SER A 280 -23.50 93.44 27.07
C SER A 280 -24.09 94.83 27.33
N SER A 281 -24.48 95.12 28.59
CA SER A 281 -24.94 96.46 28.98
C SER A 281 -23.81 97.48 28.88
N MET A 282 -22.62 97.16 29.42
CA MET A 282 -21.45 98.04 29.34
C MET A 282 -20.97 98.26 27.90
N ASP A 283 -21.08 97.26 27.02
CA ASP A 283 -20.78 97.41 25.59
C ASP A 283 -21.77 98.36 24.91
N ASN A 284 -23.06 98.31 25.27
CA ASN A 284 -24.05 99.27 24.81
C ASN A 284 -23.76 100.69 25.34
N ASP A 285 -23.44 100.82 26.63
CA ASP A 285 -23.09 102.10 27.24
C ASP A 285 -21.81 102.68 26.62
N LEU A 286 -20.82 101.83 26.32
CA LEU A 286 -19.60 102.22 25.60
C LEU A 286 -19.92 102.69 24.18
N ALA A 287 -20.81 102.02 23.47
CA ALA A 287 -21.24 102.44 22.14
C ALA A 287 -21.93 103.81 22.19
N GLU A 288 -22.84 104.04 23.15
CA GLU A 288 -23.52 105.32 23.35
C GLU A 288 -22.55 106.45 23.76
N LEU A 289 -21.62 106.15 24.68
CA LEU A 289 -20.60 107.11 25.09
C LEU A 289 -19.66 107.44 23.93
N ASN A 290 -19.32 106.46 23.09
CA ASN A 290 -18.49 106.68 21.90
C ASN A 290 -19.18 107.59 20.89
N VAL A 291 -20.50 107.44 20.69
CA VAL A 291 -21.31 108.39 19.91
C VAL A 291 -21.22 109.79 20.54
N THR A 292 -21.49 109.90 21.85
CA THR A 292 -21.46 111.20 22.57
C THR A 292 -20.08 111.86 22.54
N VAL A 293 -19.00 111.10 22.68
CA VAL A 293 -17.62 111.59 22.63
C VAL A 293 -17.25 112.00 21.20
N ASN A 294 -17.67 111.25 20.18
CA ASN A 294 -17.46 111.67 18.79
C ASN A 294 -18.24 112.94 18.47
N GLU A 295 -19.47 113.08 18.96
CA GLU A 295 -20.25 114.32 18.82
C GLU A 295 -19.55 115.49 19.53
N ARG A 296 -19.06 115.30 20.76
CA ARG A 296 -18.29 116.33 21.48
C ARG A 296 -16.95 116.65 20.81
N ARG A 297 -16.21 115.64 20.34
CA ARG A 297 -14.96 115.83 19.59
C ARG A 297 -15.23 116.60 18.30
N HIS A 298 -16.32 116.30 17.60
CA HIS A 298 -16.71 117.02 16.40
C HIS A 298 -17.07 118.49 16.71
N ILE A 299 -17.75 118.75 17.83
CA ILE A 299 -18.04 120.11 18.30
C ILE A 299 -16.76 120.86 18.72
N ASP A 300 -15.82 120.21 19.42
CA ASP A 300 -14.55 120.81 19.84
C ASP A 300 -13.61 121.04 18.66
N GLU A 301 -13.55 120.15 17.67
CA GLU A 301 -12.81 120.38 16.41
C GLU A 301 -13.38 121.60 15.66
N VAL A 302 -14.70 121.73 15.58
CA VAL A 302 -15.37 122.89 14.96
C VAL A 302 -15.18 124.19 15.77
N ASN A 303 -15.02 124.13 17.09
CA ASN A 303 -14.80 125.30 17.94
C ASN A 303 -13.31 125.69 18.10
N ALA A 304 -12.38 124.73 18.10
CA ALA A 304 -10.94 124.96 18.17
C ALA A 304 -10.41 125.63 16.89
N ASP A 305 -10.99 125.34 15.73
CA ASP A 305 -10.69 126.02 14.47
C ASP A 305 -11.11 127.51 14.46
N ARG A 306 -12.03 127.93 15.35
CA ARG A 306 -12.46 129.34 15.46
C ARG A 306 -11.68 130.16 16.51
N ARG A 307 -10.80 129.55 17.33
CA ARG A 307 -10.11 130.21 18.44
C ARG A 307 -8.64 129.81 18.62
N SER A 308 -7.78 129.97 17.62
CA SER A 308 -6.36 130.22 17.89
C SER A 308 -5.61 130.73 16.67
N ASN A 309 -4.98 131.89 16.84
CA ASN A 309 -4.17 132.62 15.85
C ASN A 309 -2.78 131.99 15.63
N THR A 310 -2.69 130.66 15.76
CA THR A 310 -1.51 129.83 15.42
C THR A 310 -1.60 129.27 13.99
N GLY A 311 -2.66 129.63 13.27
CA GLY A 311 -2.94 129.16 11.91
C GLY A 311 -2.00 129.69 10.84
N THR A 312 -1.23 130.76 11.06
CA THR A 312 -0.34 131.31 10.02
C THR A 312 0.88 130.43 9.77
N GLU A 313 1.50 129.91 10.83
CA GLU A 313 2.67 129.01 10.74
C GLU A 313 2.27 127.62 10.23
N LYS A 314 1.14 127.09 10.73
CA LYS A 314 0.54 125.85 10.22
C LYS A 314 0.04 126.01 8.79
N ARG A 315 -0.55 127.15 8.40
CA ARG A 315 -0.87 127.46 6.99
C ARG A 315 0.38 127.48 6.14
N TYR A 316 1.50 128.05 6.60
CA TYR A 316 2.72 128.08 5.80
C TYR A 316 3.27 126.66 5.57
N GLN A 317 3.29 125.82 6.62
CA GLN A 317 3.67 124.39 6.49
C GLN A 317 2.67 123.57 5.66
N GLU A 318 1.37 123.79 5.83
CA GLU A 318 0.31 123.21 5.01
C GLU A 318 0.41 123.70 3.56
N ILE A 319 0.79 124.96 3.28
CA ILE A 319 0.99 125.47 1.92
C ILE A 319 2.18 124.76 1.26
N VAL A 320 3.26 124.52 2.00
CA VAL A 320 4.42 123.77 1.50
C VAL A 320 4.08 122.28 1.27
N GLN A 321 3.39 121.62 2.19
CA GLN A 321 2.95 120.22 2.03
C GLN A 321 1.89 120.07 0.93
N ARG A 322 0.94 121.00 0.85
CA ARG A 322 -0.12 121.03 -0.17
C ARG A 322 0.47 121.31 -1.55
N ARG A 323 1.53 122.12 -1.68
CA ARG A 323 2.25 122.27 -2.96
C ARG A 323 2.93 120.98 -3.39
N LYS A 324 3.57 120.25 -2.46
CA LYS A 324 4.14 118.91 -2.71
C LYS A 324 3.08 117.88 -3.14
N LEU A 325 1.93 117.85 -2.47
CA LEU A 325 0.81 116.96 -2.80
C LEU A 325 0.12 117.36 -4.11
N VAL A 326 0.04 118.65 -4.43
CA VAL A 326 -0.49 119.16 -5.70
C VAL A 326 0.44 118.80 -6.86
N ASP A 327 1.75 118.87 -6.68
CA ASP A 327 2.71 118.43 -7.71
C ASP A 327 2.61 116.91 -7.95
N LEU A 328 2.38 116.12 -6.89
CA LEU A 328 2.14 114.67 -7.00
C LEU A 328 0.77 114.34 -7.65
N ALA A 329 -0.30 115.04 -7.25
CA ALA A 329 -1.63 114.88 -7.82
C ALA A 329 -1.70 115.35 -9.28
N LYS A 330 -0.90 116.35 -9.69
CA LYS A 330 -0.73 116.73 -11.10
C LYS A 330 -0.05 115.62 -11.91
N ALA A 331 0.98 114.98 -11.36
CA ALA A 331 1.61 113.84 -12.01
C ALA A 331 0.60 112.67 -12.19
N GLN A 332 -0.23 112.39 -11.17
CA GLN A 332 -1.25 111.33 -11.24
C GLN A 332 -2.45 111.69 -12.13
N ALA A 333 -2.92 112.94 -12.12
CA ALA A 333 -4.01 113.39 -12.99
C ALA A 333 -3.61 113.33 -14.48
N GLN A 334 -2.33 113.54 -14.79
CA GLN A 334 -1.78 113.36 -16.13
C GLN A 334 -1.89 111.89 -16.58
N GLU A 335 -1.59 110.93 -15.70
CA GLU A 335 -1.81 109.50 -15.99
C GLU A 335 -3.31 109.16 -16.13
N VAL A 336 -4.19 109.72 -15.28
CA VAL A 336 -5.65 109.47 -15.34
C VAL A 336 -6.30 110.07 -16.59
N ALA A 337 -5.82 111.22 -17.09
CA ALA A 337 -6.31 111.83 -18.33
C ALA A 337 -6.02 110.96 -19.57
N VAL A 338 -4.83 110.34 -19.62
CA VAL A 338 -4.45 109.39 -20.67
C VAL A 338 -5.39 108.16 -20.67
N LEU A 339 -5.86 107.71 -19.49
CA LEU A 339 -6.72 106.53 -19.35
C LEU A 339 -8.23 106.80 -19.52
N ARG A 340 -8.76 108.01 -19.23
CA ARG A 340 -10.22 108.33 -19.34
C ARG A 340 -10.66 108.76 -20.74
N ALA A 341 -9.78 109.36 -21.55
CA ALA A 341 -10.03 109.59 -22.97
C ALA A 341 -10.44 108.28 -23.68
N GLU A 342 -9.97 107.14 -23.17
CA GLU A 342 -10.31 105.80 -23.61
C GLU A 342 -11.78 105.39 -23.34
N VAL A 343 -12.45 106.02 -22.35
CA VAL A 343 -13.80 105.64 -21.86
C VAL A 343 -14.91 106.53 -22.39
N GLU A 344 -14.71 107.85 -22.53
CA GLU A 344 -15.67 108.77 -23.17
C GLU A 344 -15.98 108.34 -24.63
N ARG A 345 -14.95 107.75 -25.28
CA ARG A 345 -15.02 107.04 -26.56
C ARG A 345 -16.14 105.99 -26.62
N LEU A 346 -16.54 105.41 -25.48
CA LEU A 346 -17.52 104.33 -25.43
C LEU A 346 -18.96 104.79 -25.21
N ARG A 347 -19.24 106.05 -24.82
CA ARG A 347 -20.60 106.42 -24.41
C ARG A 347 -21.21 107.70 -24.95
N MET A 348 -20.44 108.45 -25.72
CA MET A 348 -21.00 109.07 -26.92
C MET A 348 -21.75 108.04 -27.82
N ARG A 349 -21.59 106.70 -27.61
CA ARG A 349 -22.40 105.58 -28.16
C ARG A 349 -23.82 105.46 -27.59
N THR A 350 -24.06 106.07 -26.43
CA THR A 350 -25.38 106.04 -25.81
C THR A 350 -26.21 107.22 -26.31
N PHE A 351 -25.96 108.48 -25.92
CA PHE A 351 -26.97 109.51 -26.17
C PHE A 351 -26.36 110.93 -26.27
N PRO A 352 -26.05 111.41 -27.48
CA PRO A 352 -26.41 112.76 -27.96
C PRO A 352 -27.42 113.63 -27.12
N ALA A 353 -27.34 114.99 -27.12
CA ALA A 353 -28.45 115.95 -26.79
C ALA A 353 -28.64 117.16 -27.78
N LEU A 354 -27.99 117.23 -28.95
CA LEU A 354 -28.80 116.86 -30.12
C LEU A 354 -28.66 115.37 -30.01
N VAL A 355 -29.73 114.63 -29.89
CA VAL A 355 -30.33 114.43 -31.18
C VAL A 355 -31.76 113.96 -30.87
N GLN A 356 -32.80 114.79 -31.02
CA GLN A 356 -33.20 115.31 -32.33
C GLN A 356 -32.33 114.63 -33.33
N VAL A 357 -32.77 113.45 -33.65
CA VAL A 357 -32.93 113.26 -35.04
C VAL A 357 -31.82 113.91 -35.90
N GLU A 358 -30.73 113.29 -36.23
CA GLU A 358 -30.89 112.79 -37.58
C GLU A 358 -31.60 111.43 -37.43
N HIS A 359 -32.93 111.61 -37.28
CA HIS A 359 -34.13 110.87 -36.77
C HIS A 359 -34.17 110.04 -35.44
#